data_AF-A0A127PS00-F1
#
_entry.id   AF-A0A127PS00-F1
#
_cell.length_a   1.000
_cell.length_b   1.000
_cell.length_c   1.000
_cell.angle_alpha   90.00
_cell.angle_beta   90.00
_cell.angle_gamma   90.00
#
_symmetry.space_group_name_H-M   'P 1'
#
loop_
_entity.id
_entity.type
_entity.pdbx_description
1 polymer ?
#
loop_
_entity_poly.entity_id
_entity_poly.type
_entity_poly.pdbx_seq_one_letter_code
_entity_poly.pdbx_strand_id
1 'polypeptide(L)' 'MTDDDVDAFTRLMELSDNELMDLLLVRKEPDGLLDLPQVHVLLARIRTA' A
#
# COMPACT_ATOMS: atom_id res chain seq x y z
N MET A 1 15.28 -2.94 -3.30
CA MET A 1 14.28 -2.48 -2.33
C MET A 1 15.05 -1.65 -1.33
N THR A 2 14.77 -0.36 -1.27
CA THR A 2 15.33 0.53 -0.24
C THR A 2 14.62 0.26 1.09
N ASP A 3 15.22 0.66 2.23
CA ASP A 3 14.59 0.46 3.55
C ASP A 3 13.17 1.06 3.61
N ASP A 4 12.94 2.18 2.91
CA ASP A 4 11.62 2.82 2.79
C ASP A 4 10.58 1.95 2.05
N ASP A 5 11.01 1.15 1.05
CA ASP A 5 10.11 0.22 0.34
C ASP A 5 9.69 -0.91 1.27
N VAL A 6 10.61 -1.36 2.12
CA VAL A 6 10.37 -2.44 3.08
C VAL A 6 9.41 -1.96 4.16
N ASP A 7 9.61 -0.76 4.71
CA ASP A 7 8.70 -0.16 5.71
C ASP A 7 7.28 0.01 5.15
N ALA A 8 7.16 0.51 3.91
CA ALA A 8 5.88 0.64 3.24
C ALA A 8 5.18 -0.70 3.01
N PHE A 9 5.94 -1.73 2.61
CA PHE A 9 5.39 -3.08 2.44
C PHE A 9 4.94 -3.67 3.77
N THR A 10 5.73 -3.54 4.83
CA THR A 10 5.37 -4.00 6.18
C THR A 10 4.07 -3.36 6.64
N ARG A 11 3.92 -2.03 6.50
CA ARG A 11 2.67 -1.34 6.86
C ARG A 11 1.45 -1.83 6.09
N LEU A 12 1.61 -2.13 4.80
CA LEU A 12 0.52 -2.71 4.01
C LEU A 12 0.15 -4.12 4.47
N MET A 13 1.13 -4.90 4.94
CA MET A 13 0.91 -6.24 5.50
C MET A 13 0.37 -6.24 6.92
N GLU A 14 0.45 -5.10 7.62
CA GLU A 14 -0.22 -4.91 8.92
C GLU A 14 -1.72 -4.57 8.78
N LEU A 15 -2.17 -4.21 7.57
CA LEU A 15 -3.59 -3.97 7.29
C LEU A 15 -4.39 -5.27 7.32
N SER A 16 -5.67 -5.15 7.67
CA SER A 16 -6.60 -6.25 7.48
C SER A 16 -6.81 -6.54 5.98
N ASP A 17 -7.10 -7.80 5.63
CA ASP A 17 -7.34 -8.21 4.23
C ASP A 17 -8.40 -7.34 3.55
N ASN A 18 -9.44 -6.94 4.29
CA ASN A 18 -10.51 -6.08 3.79
C ASN A 18 -9.98 -4.68 3.43
N GLU A 19 -9.17 -4.07 4.30
CA GLU A 19 -8.59 -2.75 4.05
C GLU A 19 -7.60 -2.78 2.89
N LEU A 20 -6.77 -3.81 2.82
CA LEU A 20 -5.86 -4.02 1.71
C LEU A 20 -6.64 -4.20 0.40
N MET A 21 -7.72 -4.99 0.41
CA MET A 21 -8.59 -5.19 -0.76
C MET A 21 -9.27 -3.89 -1.19
N ASP A 22 -9.72 -3.05 -0.26
CA ASP A 22 -10.31 -1.75 -0.57
C ASP A 22 -9.30 -0.79 -1.20
N LEU A 23 -8.05 -0.82 -0.74
CA LEU A 23 -6.95 -0.10 -1.39
C LEU A 23 -6.68 -0.67 -2.78
N LEU A 24 -6.61 -1.98 -2.96
CA LEU A 24 -6.33 -2.60 -4.26
C LEU A 24 -7.46 -2.33 -5.28
N LEU A 25 -8.71 -2.36 -4.84
CA LEU A 25 -9.88 -2.08 -5.67
C LEU A 25 -10.15 -0.60 -5.91
N VAL A 26 -9.27 0.30 -5.44
CA VAL A 26 -9.43 1.77 -5.55
C VAL A 26 -10.75 2.24 -4.93
N ARG A 27 -11.26 1.52 -3.93
CA ARG A 27 -12.42 1.94 -3.13
C ARG A 27 -12.01 2.91 -2.03
N LYS A 28 -10.75 2.81 -1.61
CA LYS A 28 -10.09 3.68 -0.64
C LYS A 28 -8.74 4.14 -1.21
N GLU A 29 -8.36 5.38 -0.93
CA GLU A 29 -7.01 5.88 -1.20
C GLU A 29 -6.15 5.75 0.08
N PRO A 30 -4.84 5.48 -0.05
CA PRO A 30 -3.95 5.45 1.10
C PRO A 30 -3.84 6.85 1.71
N ASP A 31 -4.10 6.94 3.01
CA ASP A 31 -4.17 8.18 3.77
C ASP A 31 -3.29 8.14 5.03
N GLY A 32 -3.03 9.31 5.61
CA GLY A 32 -2.29 9.44 6.87
C GLY A 32 -0.89 8.83 6.81
N LEU A 33 -0.66 7.77 7.59
CA LEU A 33 0.64 7.08 7.67
C LEU A 33 0.97 6.25 6.42
N LEU A 34 -0.01 6.02 5.54
CA LEU A 34 0.14 5.32 4.27
C LEU A 34 0.24 6.27 3.08
N ASP A 35 0.03 7.58 3.26
CA ASP A 35 0.17 8.59 2.21
C ASP A 35 1.65 8.91 1.93
N LEU A 36 2.35 7.88 1.46
CA LEU A 36 3.77 7.89 1.19
C LEU A 36 3.97 7.54 -0.29
N PRO A 37 4.84 8.25 -1.03
CA PRO A 37 5.07 7.99 -2.45
C PRO A 37 5.38 6.52 -2.75
N GLN A 38 6.17 5.87 -1.89
CA GLN A 38 6.52 4.46 -2.02
C GLN A 38 5.31 3.51 -1.85
N VAL A 39 4.34 3.84 -0.99
CA VAL A 39 3.09 3.06 -0.83
C VAL A 39 2.24 3.17 -2.09
N HIS A 40 2.10 4.37 -2.64
CA HIS A 40 1.39 4.59 -3.90
C HIS A 40 2.01 3.80 -5.07
N VAL A 41 3.34 3.84 -5.20
CA VAL A 41 4.08 3.09 -6.23
C VAL A 41 3.90 1.58 -6.05
N LEU A 42 3.96 1.09 -4.81
CA LEU A 42 3.79 -0.33 -4.50
C LEU A 42 2.37 -0.82 -4.79
N LEU A 43 1.34 -0.06 -4.37
CA LEU A 43 -0.06 -0.35 -4.68
C LEU A 43 -0.31 -0.36 -6.19
N ALA A 44 0.23 0.61 -6.93
CA ALA A 44 0.13 0.63 -8.38
C ALA A 44 0.75 -0.62 -9.03
N ARG A 45 1.92 -1.07 -8.56
CA ARG A 45 2.58 -2.29 -9.04
C ARG A 45 1.73 -3.54 -8.79
N ILE A 46 1.20 -3.69 -7.57
CA ILE A 46 0.36 -4.85 -7.19
C ILE A 46 -0.92 -4.88 -8.02
N ARG A 47 -1.55 -3.72 -8.29
CA ARG A 47 -2.76 -3.62 -9.12
C ARG A 47 -2.53 -4.00 -10.59
N THR A 48 -1.30 -3.92 -11.07
CA THR A 48 -0.94 -4.21 -12.48
C THR A 48 -0.34 -5.60 -12.71
N ALA A 49 -0.08 -6.34 -11.63
CA ALA A 49 0.46 -7.70 -11.68
C ALA A 49 -0.65 -8.73 -11.92
#